data_AF-A0A318JZM2-F1
#
_entry.id   AF-A0A318JZM2-F1
#
_cell.length_a   1.000
_cell.length_b   1.000
_cell.length_c   1.000
_cell.angle_alpha   90.00
_cell.angle_beta   90.00
_cell.angle_gamma   90.00
#
_symmetry.space_group_name_H-M   'P 1'
#
loop_
_entity.id
_entity.type
_entity.pdbx_description
1 polymer ?
#
loop_
_entity_poly.entity_id
_entity_poly.type
_entity_poly.pdbx_seq_one_letter_code
_entity_poly.pdbx_strand_id
1 'polypeptide(L)'
;MLYAFGFDRLGLLISDMYFVNPAPAKGQEGPEHGVRLELRRLTPRELEGSIYSARPITIDEPIWRADLLESVDGRPGSFDRTHHHPRFYGWNESNRAFEAELSADPIGWLGRKLSDLPSLLAHADVDPDTVGPGDLDGLPRAVPEILEVTRRLLDRVRAGELGCRPVGAPADNVRASWL
;
A
#
# COMPACT_ATOMS: atom_id res chain seq x y z
N MET A 1 -2.48 1.67 -11.78
CA MET A 1 -1.83 2.99 -11.72
C MET A 1 -0.99 3.04 -10.46
N LEU A 2 0.26 3.51 -10.53
CA LEU A 2 1.17 3.60 -9.39
C LEU A 2 1.49 5.07 -9.07
N TYR A 3 1.40 5.41 -7.79
CA TYR A 3 1.99 6.63 -7.21
C TYR A 3 3.09 6.22 -6.22
N ALA A 4 4.17 7.00 -6.17
CA ALA A 4 5.26 6.78 -5.23
C ALA A 4 5.67 8.12 -4.60
N PHE A 5 5.69 8.16 -3.27
CA PHE A 5 6.24 9.25 -2.48
C PHE A 5 7.60 8.78 -1.96
N GLY A 6 8.68 9.44 -2.37
CA GLY A 6 10.03 9.15 -1.90
C GLY A 6 10.47 10.17 -0.86
N PHE A 7 11.12 9.69 0.20
CA PHE A 7 11.65 10.52 1.27
C PHE A 7 13.19 10.41 1.31
N ASP A 8 13.77 9.98 2.42
CA ASP A 8 15.23 9.79 2.58
C ASP A 8 15.59 8.33 2.26
N ARG A 9 15.17 7.41 3.13
CA ARG A 9 15.43 5.96 3.01
C ARG A 9 14.15 5.15 2.83
N LEU A 10 12.99 5.79 2.90
CA LEU A 10 11.69 5.17 2.76
C LEU A 10 10.93 5.73 1.56
N GLY A 11 10.03 4.91 1.02
CA GLY A 11 9.03 5.34 0.06
C GLY A 11 7.67 4.76 0.40
N LEU A 12 6.61 5.53 0.17
CA LEU A 12 5.23 5.06 0.25
C LEU A 12 4.66 4.90 -1.16
N LEU A 13 4.27 3.68 -1.50
CA LEU A 13 3.70 3.33 -2.79
C LEU A 13 2.20 3.13 -2.65
N ILE A 14 1.46 3.52 -3.68
CA ILE A 14 0.00 3.46 -3.72
C ILE A 14 -0.43 3.00 -5.10
N SER A 15 -1.18 1.90 -5.18
CA SER A 15 -1.74 1.41 -6.45
C SER A 15 -3.15 0.88 -6.27
N ASP A 16 -3.98 1.02 -7.31
CA ASP A 16 -5.21 0.23 -7.42
C ASP A 16 -4.88 -1.26 -7.55
N MET A 17 -5.84 -2.09 -7.16
CA MET A 17 -5.72 -3.54 -7.14
C MET A 17 -7.03 -4.20 -7.53
N TYR A 18 -6.95 -5.25 -8.33
CA TYR A 18 -7.96 -6.29 -8.46
C TYR A 18 -7.36 -7.62 -8.04
N PHE A 19 -8.06 -8.36 -7.18
CA PHE A 19 -7.54 -9.57 -6.56
C PHE A 19 -8.60 -10.65 -6.49
N VAL A 20 -8.20 -11.89 -6.77
CA VAL A 20 -8.98 -13.09 -6.52
C VAL A 20 -8.09 -14.07 -5.77
N ASN A 21 -8.46 -14.37 -4.53
CA ASN A 21 -7.77 -15.37 -3.73
C ASN A 21 -8.20 -16.77 -4.19
N PRO A 22 -7.29 -17.66 -4.62
CA PRO A 22 -7.63 -19.04 -4.98
C PRO A 22 -8.02 -19.90 -3.77
N ALA A 23 -7.69 -19.48 -2.55
CA ALA A 23 -8.02 -20.16 -1.31
C ALA A 23 -8.58 -19.17 -0.29
N PRO A 24 -9.80 -18.62 -0.51
CA PRO A 24 -10.39 -17.64 0.38
C PRO A 24 -10.75 -18.27 1.73
N ALA A 25 -10.58 -17.49 2.80
CA ALA A 25 -11.19 -17.82 4.07
C ALA A 25 -12.72 -17.73 3.95
N LYS A 26 -13.45 -18.43 4.82
CA LYS A 26 -14.91 -18.37 4.85
C LYS A 26 -15.39 -16.92 5.00
N GLY A 27 -16.25 -16.48 4.09
CA GLY A 27 -16.77 -15.10 4.05
C GLY A 27 -15.87 -14.12 3.30
N GLN A 28 -14.72 -14.55 2.79
CA GLN A 28 -13.79 -13.79 1.93
C GLN A 28 -13.78 -14.30 0.48
N GLU A 29 -14.83 -15.00 0.07
CA GLU A 29 -14.95 -15.50 -1.29
C GLU A 29 -15.22 -14.38 -2.28
N GLY A 30 -14.81 -14.62 -3.53
CA GLY A 30 -15.05 -13.73 -4.66
C GLY A 30 -13.93 -12.73 -4.92
N PRO A 31 -14.08 -11.94 -6.00
CA PRO A 31 -13.13 -10.91 -6.36
C PRO A 31 -13.21 -9.70 -5.41
N GLU A 32 -12.05 -9.13 -5.13
CA GLU A 32 -11.86 -7.92 -4.32
C GLU A 32 -11.16 -6.85 -5.16
N HIS A 33 -11.49 -5.59 -4.91
CA HIS A 33 -10.83 -4.45 -5.54
C HIS A 33 -10.65 -3.29 -4.58
N GLY A 34 -9.76 -2.35 -4.90
CA GLY A 34 -9.52 -1.19 -4.07
C GLY A 34 -8.11 -0.64 -4.24
N VAL A 35 -7.53 -0.14 -3.15
CA VAL A 35 -6.21 0.48 -3.15
C VAL A 35 -5.29 -0.19 -2.15
N ARG A 36 -4.11 -0.57 -2.61
CA ARG A 36 -3.01 -1.07 -1.80
C ARG A 36 -1.98 0.04 -1.56
N LEU A 37 -1.49 0.10 -0.33
CA LEU A 37 -0.40 0.95 0.09
C LEU A 37 0.73 0.10 0.66
N GLU A 38 1.97 0.39 0.28
CA GLU A 38 3.16 -0.24 0.85
C GLU A 38 4.17 0.83 1.28
N LEU A 39 4.63 0.75 2.52
CA LEU A 39 5.84 1.45 2.96
C LEU A 39 7.01 0.55 2.65
N ARG A 40 7.99 1.04 1.89
CA ARG A 40 9.10 0.26 1.35
C ARG A 40 10.42 0.97 1.56
N ARG A 41 11.51 0.20 1.52
CA ARG A 41 12.86 0.76 1.47
C ARG A 41 13.09 1.48 0.14
N LEU A 42 13.68 2.67 0.20
CA LEU A 42 14.08 3.45 -0.95
C LEU A 42 15.60 3.61 -0.91
N THR A 43 16.28 3.23 -1.99
CA THR A 43 17.74 3.26 -2.04
C THR A 43 18.22 3.98 -3.30
N PRO A 44 18.87 5.15 -3.17
CA PRO A 44 19.62 5.72 -4.28
C PRO A 44 20.82 4.82 -4.57
N ARG A 45 21.05 4.52 -5.85
CA ARG A 45 22.19 3.69 -6.30
C ARG A 45 23.34 4.57 -6.76
N GLU A 46 24.48 3.94 -6.99
CA GLU A 46 25.66 4.59 -7.56
C GLU A 46 25.33 5.25 -8.90
N LEU A 47 26.05 6.32 -9.23
CA LEU A 47 25.94 6.95 -10.53
C LEU A 47 26.58 6.04 -11.58
N GLU A 48 25.81 5.62 -12.58
CA GLU A 48 26.26 4.76 -13.67
C GLU A 48 27.12 5.49 -14.73
N GLY A 49 27.56 6.73 -14.45
CA GLY A 49 28.24 7.56 -15.43
C GLY A 49 28.84 8.85 -14.86
N SER A 50 28.61 9.97 -15.56
CA SER A 50 29.17 11.26 -15.17
C SER A 50 28.42 11.89 -14.00
N ILE A 51 28.97 12.99 -13.48
CA ILE A 51 28.28 13.82 -12.47
C ILE A 51 26.91 14.38 -12.94
N TYR A 52 26.66 14.39 -14.25
CA TYR A 52 25.39 14.85 -14.85
C TYR A 52 24.41 13.72 -15.12
N SER A 53 24.78 12.46 -14.86
CA SER A 53 23.93 11.32 -15.12
C SER A 53 22.77 11.26 -14.12
N ALA A 54 21.61 10.80 -14.60
CA ALA A 54 20.50 10.47 -13.71
C ALA A 54 20.93 9.38 -12.74
N ARG A 55 20.53 9.52 -11.47
CA ARG A 55 20.81 8.52 -10.44
C ARG A 55 19.73 7.44 -10.45
N PRO A 56 20.07 6.15 -10.55
CA PRO A 56 19.09 5.09 -10.38
C PRO A 56 18.56 5.07 -8.94
N ILE A 57 17.27 4.78 -8.79
CA ILE A 57 16.60 4.69 -7.49
C ILE A 57 15.89 3.34 -7.44
N THR A 58 16.14 2.56 -6.39
CA THR A 58 15.49 1.27 -6.15
C THR A 58 14.41 1.44 -5.09
N ILE A 59 13.21 0.93 -5.39
CA ILE A 59 12.17 0.67 -4.38
C ILE A 59 12.27 -0.82 -4.05
N ASP A 60 12.65 -1.12 -2.82
CA ASP A 60 13.07 -2.44 -2.38
C ASP A 60 12.06 -3.03 -1.38
N GLU A 61 12.49 -3.94 -0.49
CA GLU A 61 11.63 -4.72 0.40
C GLU A 61 10.53 -3.90 1.12
N PRO A 62 9.31 -4.46 1.21
CA PRO A 62 8.22 -3.87 1.98
C PRO A 62 8.46 -3.97 3.48
N ILE A 63 8.03 -2.95 4.21
CA ILE A 63 8.07 -2.86 5.67
C ILE A 63 6.68 -3.09 6.24
N TRP A 64 5.69 -2.47 5.60
CA TRP A 64 4.31 -2.42 6.06
C TRP A 64 3.38 -2.28 4.86
N ARG A 65 2.19 -2.87 4.95
CA ARG A 65 1.17 -2.81 3.89
C ARG A 65 -0.21 -2.54 4.46
N ALA A 66 -1.00 -1.73 3.79
CA ALA A 66 -2.43 -1.63 4.00
C ALA A 66 -3.18 -1.92 2.71
N ASP A 67 -4.25 -2.68 2.83
CA ASP A 67 -5.12 -3.10 1.75
C ASP A 67 -6.51 -2.50 2.01
N LEU A 68 -6.83 -1.38 1.36
CA LEU A 68 -8.12 -0.71 1.43
C LEU A 68 -9.04 -1.27 0.35
N LEU A 69 -9.49 -2.50 0.58
CA LEU A 69 -10.24 -3.30 -0.39
C LEU A 69 -11.71 -3.46 0.02
N GLU A 70 -12.52 -3.76 -0.98
CA GLU A 70 -13.92 -4.16 -0.86
C GLU A 70 -14.26 -5.27 -1.86
N SER A 71 -15.31 -6.03 -1.59
CA SER A 71 -15.85 -7.02 -2.53
C SER A 71 -16.35 -6.32 -3.80
N VAL A 72 -15.99 -6.84 -4.97
CA VAL A 72 -16.40 -6.28 -6.28
C VAL A 72 -17.91 -6.38 -6.48
N ASP A 73 -18.50 -7.49 -6.06
CA ASP A 73 -19.95 -7.72 -6.13
C ASP A 73 -20.71 -7.09 -4.94
N GLY A 74 -19.98 -6.45 -4.03
CA GLY A 74 -20.51 -5.82 -2.82
C GLY A 74 -21.04 -4.41 -3.03
N ARG A 75 -21.46 -3.77 -1.93
CA ARG A 75 -21.82 -2.36 -1.93
C ARG A 75 -20.54 -1.52 -2.11
N PRO A 76 -20.47 -0.61 -3.10
CA PRO A 76 -19.33 0.30 -3.21
C PRO A 76 -19.14 1.15 -1.96
N GLY A 77 -17.89 1.28 -1.52
CA GLY A 77 -17.53 1.95 -0.27
C GLY A 77 -17.79 1.14 1.00
N SER A 78 -17.97 -0.17 0.90
CA SER A 78 -18.22 -1.04 2.07
C SER A 78 -16.96 -1.33 2.88
N PHE A 79 -15.79 -1.33 2.23
CA PHE A 79 -14.50 -1.65 2.86
C PHE A 79 -14.47 -2.99 3.62
N ASP A 80 -15.32 -3.94 3.22
CA ASP A 80 -15.54 -5.23 3.88
C ASP A 80 -14.37 -6.23 3.71
N ARG A 81 -13.33 -5.81 3.00
CA ARG A 81 -12.08 -6.56 2.79
C ARG A 81 -10.85 -5.82 3.31
N THR A 82 -11.04 -4.69 3.96
CA THR A 82 -9.91 -3.89 4.40
C THR A 82 -9.12 -4.57 5.52
N HIS A 83 -7.80 -4.58 5.39
CA HIS A 83 -6.88 -5.13 6.37
C HIS A 83 -5.50 -4.47 6.23
N HIS A 84 -4.59 -4.81 7.14
CA HIS A 84 -3.18 -4.43 7.00
C HIS A 84 -2.27 -5.61 7.32
N HIS A 85 -0.99 -5.46 6.98
CA HIS A 85 0.08 -6.36 7.33
C HIS A 85 1.11 -5.57 8.13
N PRO A 86 1.14 -5.74 9.47
CA PRO A 86 1.95 -4.91 10.34
C PRO A 86 3.45 -5.16 10.18
N ARG A 87 3.84 -6.33 9.64
CA ARG A 87 5.23 -6.77 9.45
C ARG A 87 5.41 -7.50 8.13
N PHE A 88 6.67 -7.54 7.69
CA PHE A 88 7.15 -8.38 6.59
C PHE A 88 8.39 -9.16 7.01
N TYR A 89 8.57 -10.33 6.41
CA TYR A 89 9.77 -11.16 6.54
C TYR A 89 10.42 -11.28 5.15
N GLY A 90 11.32 -10.34 4.86
CA GLY A 90 11.79 -10.07 3.50
C GLY A 90 10.63 -9.63 2.61
N TRP A 91 10.29 -10.43 1.61
CA TRP A 91 9.23 -10.12 0.64
C TRP A 91 7.85 -10.64 1.02
N ASN A 92 7.75 -11.41 2.10
CA ASN A 92 6.51 -12.07 2.49
C ASN A 92 5.82 -11.32 3.62
N GLU A 93 4.53 -11.07 3.48
CA GLU A 93 3.74 -10.44 4.51
C GLU A 93 3.57 -11.33 5.77
N SER A 94 3.34 -10.67 6.89
CA SER A 94 2.72 -11.30 8.06
C SER A 94 1.23 -11.61 7.83
N ASN A 95 0.57 -12.23 8.81
CA ASN A 95 -0.88 -12.47 8.74
C ASN A 95 -1.67 -11.16 8.59
N ARG A 96 -2.83 -11.25 7.94
CA ARG A 96 -3.80 -10.14 7.87
C ARG A 96 -4.20 -9.74 9.29
N ALA A 97 -4.06 -8.47 9.62
CA ALA A 97 -4.66 -7.89 10.81
C ALA A 97 -5.87 -7.04 10.41
N PHE A 98 -6.99 -7.32 11.07
CA PHE A 98 -8.26 -6.65 10.90
C PHE A 98 -8.51 -5.77 12.12
N GLU A 99 -8.66 -4.47 11.91
CA GLU A 99 -8.96 -3.52 12.97
C GLU A 99 -10.36 -2.93 12.72
N ALA A 100 -11.18 -2.84 13.78
CA ALA A 100 -12.53 -2.27 13.67
C ALA A 100 -12.49 -0.80 13.21
N GLU A 101 -11.51 -0.03 13.69
CA GLU A 101 -11.30 1.36 13.27
C GLU A 101 -10.93 1.49 11.79
N LEU A 102 -10.12 0.56 11.29
CA LEU A 102 -9.73 0.51 9.89
C LEU A 102 -10.93 0.24 8.99
N SER A 103 -11.82 -0.67 9.40
CA SER A 103 -13.06 -0.92 8.63
C SER A 103 -14.05 0.26 8.72
N ALA A 104 -14.09 0.96 9.85
CA ALA A 104 -15.04 2.06 10.08
C ALA A 104 -14.64 3.37 9.37
N ASP A 105 -13.35 3.70 9.36
CA ASP A 105 -12.80 4.88 8.69
C ASP A 105 -11.40 4.58 8.13
N PRO A 106 -11.30 3.89 6.98
CA PRO A 106 -10.01 3.46 6.45
C PRO A 106 -9.06 4.62 6.14
N ILE A 107 -9.62 5.75 5.68
CA ILE A 107 -8.82 6.92 5.30
C ILE A 107 -8.31 7.67 6.52
N GLY A 108 -9.16 7.92 7.52
CA GLY A 108 -8.69 8.55 8.75
C GLY A 108 -7.77 7.63 9.54
N TRP A 109 -8.01 6.32 9.53
CA TRP A 109 -7.09 5.33 10.11
C TRP A 109 -5.71 5.39 9.42
N LEU A 110 -5.68 5.42 8.09
CA LEU A 110 -4.43 5.52 7.32
C LEU A 110 -3.69 6.81 7.68
N GLY A 111 -4.41 7.93 7.76
CA GLY A 111 -3.84 9.21 8.17
C GLY A 111 -3.19 9.17 9.55
N ARG A 112 -3.84 8.51 10.53
CA ARG A 112 -3.28 8.33 11.87
C ARG A 112 -2.01 7.48 11.85
N LYS A 113 -2.03 6.33 11.16
CA LYS A 113 -0.86 5.43 11.08
C LYS A 113 0.34 6.10 10.43
N LEU A 114 0.13 6.82 9.32
CA LEU A 114 1.21 7.51 8.61
C LEU A 114 1.72 8.75 9.36
N SER A 115 0.87 9.43 10.13
CA SER A 115 1.33 10.59 10.94
C SER A 115 2.24 10.17 12.10
N ASP A 116 2.20 8.91 12.53
CA ASP A 116 3.03 8.36 13.61
C ASP A 116 3.98 7.28 13.08
N LEU A 117 4.91 7.72 12.22
CA LEU A 117 5.92 6.84 11.63
C LEU A 117 6.77 6.10 12.68
N PRO A 118 7.24 6.71 13.80
CA PRO A 118 7.98 5.98 14.82
C PRO A 118 7.22 4.78 15.38
N SER A 119 5.93 4.95 15.69
CA SER A 119 5.09 3.84 16.17
C SER A 119 4.91 2.78 15.08
N LEU A 120 4.68 3.17 13.83
CA LEU A 120 4.56 2.23 12.71
C LEU A 120 5.82 1.38 12.54
N LEU A 121 7.01 2.00 12.57
CA LEU A 121 8.29 1.30 12.46
C LEU A 121 8.55 0.36 13.64
N ALA A 122 8.22 0.79 14.86
CA ALA A 122 8.33 -0.06 16.04
C ALA A 122 7.42 -1.31 15.95
N HIS A 123 6.20 -1.16 15.44
CA HIS A 123 5.31 -2.31 15.21
C HIS A 123 5.84 -3.23 14.11
N ALA A 124 6.49 -2.66 13.09
CA ALA A 124 7.11 -3.39 11.99
C ALA A 124 8.44 -4.08 12.36
N ASP A 125 8.94 -3.88 13.59
CA ASP A 125 10.23 -4.37 14.07
C ASP A 125 11.42 -3.84 13.23
N VAL A 126 11.30 -2.59 12.79
CA VAL A 126 12.35 -1.90 12.04
C VAL A 126 13.28 -1.16 12.98
N ASP A 127 14.58 -1.42 12.83
CA ASP A 127 15.65 -0.69 13.52
C ASP A 127 15.59 0.81 13.17
N PRO A 128 15.41 1.71 14.17
CA PRO A 128 15.40 3.16 13.96
C PRO A 128 16.63 3.72 13.24
N ASP A 129 17.79 3.09 13.35
CA ASP A 129 19.03 3.57 12.70
C ASP A 129 19.00 3.35 11.17
N THR A 130 18.02 2.57 10.69
CA THR A 130 17.82 2.31 9.26
C THR A 130 16.93 3.35 8.57
N VAL A 131 16.36 4.30 9.31
CA VAL A 131 15.56 5.41 8.77
C VAL A 131 16.27 6.74 9.00
N GLY A 132 16.04 7.70 8.10
CA GLY A 132 16.68 9.01 8.16
C GLY A 132 15.75 10.09 8.74
N PRO A 133 16.30 11.25 9.17
CA PRO A 133 15.49 12.37 9.64
C PRO A 133 14.54 12.89 8.55
N GLY A 134 14.91 12.77 7.26
CA GLY A 134 14.04 13.14 6.15
C GLY A 134 12.80 12.24 6.03
N ASP A 135 12.86 10.99 6.47
CA ASP A 135 11.70 10.10 6.52
C ASP A 135 10.73 10.52 7.64
N LEU A 136 11.29 10.76 8.84
CA LEU A 136 10.54 11.11 10.05
C LEU A 136 9.80 12.44 9.90
N ASP A 137 10.39 13.43 9.23
CA ASP A 137 9.73 14.70 8.98
C ASP A 137 8.92 14.70 7.67
N GLY A 138 9.41 14.01 6.65
CA GLY A 138 8.84 14.05 5.30
C GLY A 138 7.51 13.34 5.20
N LEU A 139 7.41 12.13 5.75
CA LEU A 139 6.21 11.31 5.61
C LEU A 139 5.00 11.92 6.33
N PRO A 140 5.07 12.35 7.61
CA PRO A 140 3.95 13.01 8.27
C PRO A 140 3.49 14.28 7.56
N ARG A 141 4.43 15.07 7.00
CA ARG A 141 4.09 16.28 6.22
C ARG A 141 3.37 15.97 4.90
N ALA A 142 3.68 14.83 4.28
CA ALA A 142 3.05 14.40 3.03
C ALA A 142 1.69 13.71 3.21
N VAL A 143 1.28 13.40 4.45
CA VAL A 143 0.02 12.68 4.74
C VAL A 143 -1.19 13.30 4.03
N PRO A 144 -1.44 14.61 4.03
CA PRO A 144 -2.61 15.18 3.34
C PRO A 144 -2.66 14.82 1.85
N GLU A 145 -1.52 14.89 1.15
CA GLU A 145 -1.40 14.58 -0.27
C GLU A 145 -1.55 13.07 -0.54
N ILE A 146 -0.94 12.24 0.30
CA ILE A 146 -1.10 10.77 0.25
C ILE A 146 -2.57 10.38 0.39
N LEU A 147 -3.29 10.98 1.34
CA LEU A 147 -4.71 10.68 1.54
C LEU A 147 -5.56 11.18 0.37
N GLU A 148 -5.22 12.32 -0.24
CA GLU A 148 -5.89 12.79 -1.45
C GLU A 148 -5.70 11.82 -2.63
N VAL A 149 -4.47 11.39 -2.89
CA VAL A 149 -4.16 10.39 -3.93
C VAL A 149 -4.92 9.08 -3.68
N THR A 150 -4.95 8.63 -2.43
CA THR A 150 -5.66 7.41 -2.03
C THR A 150 -7.16 7.53 -2.29
N ARG A 151 -7.79 8.64 -1.88
CA ARG A 151 -9.22 8.91 -2.15
C ARG A 151 -9.50 8.91 -3.65
N ARG A 152 -8.67 9.61 -4.44
CA ARG A 152 -8.83 9.68 -5.89
C ARG A 152 -8.74 8.30 -6.54
N LEU A 153 -7.82 7.44 -6.10
CA LEU A 153 -7.74 6.06 -6.61
C LEU A 153 -8.97 5.24 -6.24
N LEU A 154 -9.44 5.32 -4.99
CA LEU A 154 -10.67 4.62 -4.56
C LEU A 154 -11.89 5.07 -5.35
N ASP A 155 -12.04 6.37 -5.60
CA ASP A 155 -13.16 6.89 -6.39
C ASP A 155 -13.12 6.36 -7.83
N ARG A 156 -11.94 6.26 -8.43
CA ARG A 156 -11.75 5.69 -9.78
C ARG A 156 -11.98 4.19 -9.84
N VAL A 157 -11.60 3.45 -8.78
CA VAL A 157 -11.93 2.01 -8.66
C VAL A 157 -13.46 1.83 -8.60
N ARG A 158 -14.15 2.63 -7.78
CA ARG A 158 -15.62 2.58 -7.67
C ARG A 158 -16.34 3.01 -8.95
N ALA A 159 -15.73 3.91 -9.72
CA ALA A 159 -16.21 4.29 -11.05
C ALA A 159 -15.96 3.21 -12.13
N GLY A 160 -15.25 2.12 -11.79
CA GLY A 160 -14.90 1.06 -12.73
C GLY A 160 -13.81 1.45 -13.73
N GLU A 161 -13.01 2.48 -13.42
CA GLU A 161 -11.90 2.93 -14.27
C GLU A 161 -10.57 2.23 -13.93
N LEU A 162 -10.44 1.76 -12.69
CA LEU A 162 -9.25 1.13 -12.11
C LEU A 162 -9.66 -0.09 -11.29
N GLY A 163 -8.70 -0.92 -10.87
CA GLY A 163 -8.99 -2.12 -10.06
C GLY A 163 -9.94 -3.09 -10.77
N CYS A 164 -9.90 -3.15 -12.11
CA CYS A 164 -10.75 -4.01 -12.89
C CYS A 164 -10.09 -5.36 -13.19
N ARG A 165 -10.91 -6.38 -13.41
CA ARG A 165 -10.43 -7.69 -13.89
C ARG A 165 -9.70 -7.52 -15.22
N PRO A 166 -8.46 -8.02 -15.36
CA PRO A 166 -7.79 -8.02 -16.66
C PRO A 166 -8.52 -8.91 -17.66
N VAL A 167 -8.55 -8.47 -18.92
CA VAL A 167 -9.15 -9.25 -20.02
C VAL A 167 -8.42 -10.60 -20.14
N GLY A 168 -9.19 -11.70 -20.15
CA GLY A 168 -8.65 -13.05 -20.27
C GLY A 168 -8.02 -13.63 -19.00
N ALA A 169 -8.06 -12.92 -17.86
CA ALA A 169 -7.56 -13.45 -16.61
C ALA A 169 -8.38 -14.65 -16.10
N PRO A 170 -7.76 -15.62 -15.41
CA PRO A 170 -8.47 -16.71 -14.72
C PRO A 170 -9.58 -16.20 -13.80
N ALA A 171 -10.58 -17.04 -13.53
CA ALA A 171 -11.70 -16.65 -12.68
C ALA A 171 -11.39 -16.76 -11.17
N ASP A 172 -10.40 -17.56 -10.81
CA ASP A 172 -10.14 -18.04 -9.45
C ASP A 172 -8.77 -17.62 -8.90
N ASN A 173 -7.87 -17.08 -9.73
CA ASN A 173 -6.54 -16.66 -9.30
C ASN A 173 -6.07 -15.45 -10.11
N VAL A 174 -6.15 -14.26 -9.50
CA VAL A 174 -5.74 -13.02 -10.14
C VAL A 174 -5.10 -12.10 -9.11
N ARG A 175 -3.95 -11.52 -9.45
CA ARG A 175 -3.42 -10.30 -8.82
C ARG A 175 -3.08 -9.31 -9.93
N ALA A 176 -3.90 -8.28 -10.08
CA ALA A 176 -3.69 -7.23 -11.05
C ALA A 176 -3.48 -5.91 -10.30
N SER A 177 -2.21 -5.53 -10.16
CA SER A 177 -1.77 -4.30 -9.52
C SER A 177 -0.28 -4.08 -9.85
N TRP A 178 0.23 -2.89 -9.55
CA TRP A 178 1.68 -2.68 -9.44
C TRP A 178 2.26 -3.28 -8.15
N LEU A 179 1.42 -3.55 -7.14
CA LEU A 179 1.77 -4.01 -5.79
C LEU A 179 1.16 -5.40 -5.45
#